data_AF-A0A2E8SKU4-F1
#
_entry.id   AF-A0A2E8SKU4-F1
#
_cell.length_a   1.000
_cell.length_b   1.000
_cell.length_c   1.000
_cell.angle_alpha   90.00
_cell.angle_beta   90.00
_cell.angle_gamma   90.00
#
_symmetry.space_group_name_H-M   'P 1'
#
loop_
_entity.id
_entity.type
_entity.pdbx_description
1 polymer ?
#
loop_
_entity_poly.entity_id
_entity_poly.type
_entity_poly.pdbx_seq_one_letter_code
_entity_poly.pdbx_strand_id
1 'polypeptide(L)'
;MLNKHVHAIYDDDDKLLSAVKHLRSSGVSIKDVFTPFPVHGLDHALDLKPTRIAIAAFIYGCIGLTTAILMINYIMIVDWPQNIGGKPSFSFMENLPAFVPVIFELTVFFAGHLMVITFYVRSSLWPFKKAENPIPETTDDKFLIQITSFKDQKKLMSIIKQTDYHNIDIIEHQPAVAESNKLVNESSQVSVGFVFHSRKYSNGSSNLRIQFTKGRGSQYAKNTGIRIFRKYWSSSKNSVSSKHPEHEVINKKLENIKSKIVSGKEKFKNGVISFEQLHNYVLDN
;
A
#
# COMPACT_ATOMS: atom_id res chain seq x y z
N MET A 1 15.76 -1.29 -20.57
CA MET A 1 15.01 -2.16 -21.50
C MET A 1 13.57 -2.22 -21.02
N LEU A 2 12.59 -2.04 -21.92
CA LEU A 2 11.17 -2.22 -21.61
C LEU A 2 10.92 -3.72 -21.37
N ASN A 3 10.76 -4.12 -20.10
CA ASN A 3 10.39 -5.50 -19.78
C ASN A 3 8.88 -5.64 -19.99
N LYS A 4 8.49 -6.12 -21.18
CA LYS A 4 7.10 -6.52 -21.42
C LYS A 4 6.82 -7.81 -20.66
N HIS A 5 5.78 -7.80 -19.85
CA HIS A 5 5.30 -8.97 -19.14
C HIS A 5 4.02 -9.46 -19.82
N VAL A 6 3.93 -10.77 -20.01
CA VAL A 6 2.68 -11.43 -20.40
C VAL A 6 2.07 -12.00 -19.13
N HIS A 7 0.80 -11.67 -18.91
CA HIS A 7 -0.03 -12.12 -17.82
C HIS A 7 -1.02 -13.13 -18.37
N ALA A 8 -0.89 -14.38 -17.96
CA ALA A 8 -1.87 -15.43 -18.28
C ALA A 8 -2.70 -15.71 -17.03
N ILE A 9 -4.00 -15.46 -17.13
CA ILE A 9 -4.96 -15.55 -16.02
C ILE A 9 -5.72 -16.86 -16.14
N TYR A 10 -5.91 -17.54 -15.01
CA TYR A 10 -6.63 -18.81 -14.88
C TYR A 10 -7.71 -18.67 -13.80
N ASP A 11 -8.76 -19.49 -13.90
CA ASP A 11 -9.92 -19.49 -13.02
C ASP A 11 -9.94 -20.68 -12.03
N ASP A 12 -9.01 -21.63 -12.18
CA ASP A 12 -8.96 -22.88 -11.43
C ASP A 12 -7.50 -23.33 -11.20
N ASP A 13 -7.24 -24.03 -10.09
CA ASP A 13 -5.89 -24.43 -9.67
C ASP A 13 -5.35 -25.65 -10.44
N ASP A 14 -6.20 -26.59 -10.86
CA ASP A 14 -5.79 -27.72 -11.71
C ASP A 14 -5.37 -27.23 -13.10
N LYS A 15 -6.11 -26.25 -13.64
CA LYS A 15 -5.75 -25.57 -14.90
C LYS A 15 -4.44 -24.82 -14.79
N LEU A 16 -4.22 -24.11 -13.68
CA LEU A 16 -2.96 -23.44 -13.40
C LEU A 16 -1.80 -24.44 -13.35
N LEU A 17 -1.94 -25.52 -12.58
CA LEU A 17 -0.86 -26.49 -12.37
C LEU A 17 -0.49 -27.21 -13.67
N SER A 18 -1.47 -27.61 -14.46
CA SER A 18 -1.25 -28.19 -15.79
C SER A 18 -0.60 -27.19 -16.75
N ALA A 19 -1.02 -25.93 -16.73
CA ALA A 19 -0.40 -24.86 -17.52
C ALA A 19 1.05 -24.61 -17.14
N VAL A 20 1.39 -24.53 -15.85
CA VAL A 20 2.78 -24.36 -15.37
C VAL A 20 3.67 -25.50 -15.87
N LYS A 21 3.21 -26.76 -15.75
CA LYS A 21 3.95 -27.92 -16.26
C LYS A 21 4.20 -27.84 -17.76
N HIS A 22 3.18 -27.46 -18.54
CA HIS A 22 3.28 -27.32 -19.99
C HIS A 22 4.19 -26.16 -20.43
N LEU A 23 4.10 -25.02 -19.74
CA LEU A 23 4.96 -23.86 -20.00
C LEU A 23 6.42 -24.19 -19.71
N ARG A 24 6.69 -24.88 -18.60
CA ARG A 24 8.04 -25.31 -18.23
C ARG A 24 8.61 -26.35 -19.19
N SER A 25 7.83 -27.38 -19.57
CA SER A 25 8.28 -28.38 -20.55
C SER A 25 8.57 -27.78 -21.93
N SER A 26 7.86 -26.70 -22.27
CA SER A 26 8.08 -25.91 -23.49
C SER A 26 9.26 -24.94 -23.42
N GLY A 27 10.00 -24.92 -22.30
CA GLY A 27 11.18 -24.07 -22.09
C GLY A 27 10.85 -22.60 -21.81
N VAL A 28 9.61 -22.28 -21.43
CA VAL A 28 9.21 -20.91 -21.09
C VAL A 28 9.71 -20.55 -19.69
N SER A 29 10.38 -19.41 -19.57
CA SER A 29 10.82 -18.87 -18.27
C SER A 29 9.67 -18.09 -17.61
N ILE A 30 9.06 -18.71 -16.60
CA ILE A 30 8.07 -18.07 -15.73
C ILE A 30 8.83 -17.15 -14.76
N LYS A 31 8.35 -15.91 -14.61
CA LYS A 31 8.93 -14.93 -13.68
C LYS A 31 8.39 -15.14 -12.28
N ASP A 32 7.06 -15.22 -12.17
CA ASP A 32 6.36 -15.36 -10.89
C ASP A 32 4.95 -15.93 -11.13
N VAL A 33 4.35 -16.50 -10.08
CA VAL A 33 2.98 -17.01 -10.10
C VAL A 33 2.25 -16.49 -8.86
N PHE A 34 1.11 -15.83 -9.08
CA PHE A 34 0.28 -15.27 -8.02
C PHE A 34 -0.97 -16.14 -7.85
N THR A 35 -1.20 -16.58 -6.62
CA THR A 35 -2.33 -17.43 -6.24
C THR A 35 -3.02 -16.82 -5.00
N PRO A 36 -4.37 -16.88 -4.90
CA PRO A 36 -5.09 -16.38 -3.74
C PRO A 36 -4.88 -17.26 -2.49
N PHE A 37 -4.57 -18.54 -2.70
CA PHE A 37 -4.29 -19.51 -1.65
C PHE A 37 -3.12 -20.44 -2.03
N PRO A 38 -2.57 -21.24 -1.10
CA PRO A 38 -1.51 -22.19 -1.39
C PRO A 38 -1.97 -23.35 -2.28
N VAL A 39 -1.43 -23.45 -3.50
CA VAL A 39 -1.69 -24.57 -4.41
C VAL A 39 -0.65 -25.66 -4.19
N HIS A 40 -1.10 -26.86 -3.80
CA HIS A 40 -0.21 -27.98 -3.49
C HIS A 40 0.53 -28.46 -4.75
N GLY A 41 1.86 -28.59 -4.67
CA GLY A 41 2.69 -29.05 -5.78
C GLY A 41 3.06 -27.99 -6.81
N LEU A 42 2.63 -26.73 -6.62
CA LEU A 42 3.04 -25.62 -7.46
C LEU A 42 4.55 -25.33 -7.33
N ASP A 43 5.08 -25.44 -6.11
CA ASP A 43 6.51 -25.30 -5.81
C ASP A 43 7.37 -26.34 -6.54
N HIS A 44 6.91 -27.60 -6.58
CA HIS A 44 7.53 -28.67 -7.34
C HIS A 44 7.40 -28.45 -8.85
N ALA A 45 6.25 -27.98 -9.34
CA ALA A 45 6.05 -27.67 -10.75
C ALA A 45 6.92 -26.49 -11.23
N LEU A 46 7.17 -25.52 -10.36
CA LEU A 46 8.05 -24.38 -10.61
C LEU A 46 9.54 -24.72 -10.40
N ASP A 47 9.87 -25.88 -9.83
CA ASP A 47 11.23 -26.31 -9.50
C ASP A 47 11.92 -25.33 -8.53
N LEU A 48 11.18 -24.90 -7.50
CA LEU A 48 11.71 -24.01 -6.47
C LEU A 48 12.58 -24.78 -5.48
N LYS A 49 13.70 -24.15 -5.07
CA LYS A 49 14.56 -24.72 -4.04
C LYS A 49 13.86 -24.69 -2.68
N PRO A 50 14.05 -25.71 -1.83
CA PRO A 50 13.46 -25.75 -0.50
C PRO A 50 13.95 -24.57 0.35
N THR A 51 13.07 -24.08 1.22
CA THR A 51 13.40 -22.97 2.13
C THR A 51 14.31 -23.42 3.25
N ARG A 52 15.14 -22.51 3.77
CA ARG A 52 16.09 -22.77 4.87
C ARG A 52 15.58 -22.27 6.23
N ILE A 53 14.28 -22.00 6.35
CA ILE A 53 13.70 -21.37 7.54
C ILE A 53 13.73 -22.30 8.77
N ALA A 54 13.59 -23.61 8.55
CA ALA A 54 13.67 -24.61 9.63
C ALA A 54 15.06 -24.65 10.29
N ILE A 55 16.13 -24.55 9.48
CA ILE A 55 17.51 -24.50 9.98
C ILE A 55 17.73 -23.23 10.81
N ALA A 56 17.20 -22.09 10.36
CA ALA A 56 17.28 -20.85 11.11
C ALA A 56 16.55 -20.96 12.48
N ALA A 57 15.35 -21.53 12.49
CA ALA A 57 14.59 -21.75 13.73
C ALA A 57 15.34 -22.64 14.73
N PHE A 58 16.02 -23.70 14.26
CA PHE A 58 16.86 -24.54 15.11
C PHE A 58 18.00 -23.75 15.76
N ILE A 59 18.71 -22.93 14.96
CA ILE A 59 19.81 -22.07 15.46
C ILE A 59 19.27 -21.07 16.50
N TYR A 60 18.11 -20.46 16.24
CA TYR A 60 17.46 -19.55 17.19
C TYR A 60 17.04 -20.24 18.48
N GLY A 61 16.57 -21.49 18.41
CA GLY A 61 16.31 -22.32 19.59
C GLY A 61 17.59 -22.55 20.41
N CYS A 62 18.70 -22.92 19.77
CA CYS A 62 19.99 -23.07 20.46
C CYS A 62 20.42 -21.77 21.15
N ILE A 63 20.25 -20.61 20.51
CA ILE A 63 20.54 -19.30 21.11
C ILE A 63 19.65 -19.05 22.34
N GLY A 64 18.35 -19.35 22.24
CA GLY A 64 17.41 -19.22 23.37
C GLY A 64 17.79 -20.11 24.55
N LEU A 65 18.14 -21.37 24.27
CA LEU A 65 18.61 -22.34 25.27
C LEU A 65 19.88 -21.86 25.97
N THR A 66 20.89 -21.45 25.20
CA THR A 66 22.15 -20.92 25.76
C THR A 66 21.90 -19.66 26.59
N THR A 67 21.06 -18.75 26.10
CA THR A 67 20.71 -17.52 26.82
C THR A 67 20.02 -17.82 28.14
N ALA A 68 19.07 -18.76 28.17
CA ALA A 68 18.36 -19.13 29.39
C ALA A 68 19.29 -19.75 30.45
N ILE A 69 20.16 -20.67 30.04
CA ILE A 69 21.11 -21.33 30.93
C ILE A 69 22.07 -20.30 31.52
N LEU A 70 22.66 -19.44 30.68
CA LEU A 70 23.61 -18.41 31.14
C LEU A 70 22.95 -17.39 32.05
N MET A 71 21.75 -16.93 31.71
CA MET A 71 20.99 -15.95 32.50
C MET A 71 20.66 -16.50 33.89
N ILE A 72 20.08 -17.69 33.97
CA ILE A 72 19.67 -18.29 35.24
C ILE A 72 20.89 -18.61 36.10
N ASN A 73 21.94 -19.19 35.49
CA ASN A 73 23.17 -19.51 36.20
C ASN A 73 23.82 -18.24 36.79
N TYR A 74 23.87 -17.17 36.00
CA TYR A 74 24.41 -15.90 36.46
C TYR A 74 23.62 -15.34 37.65
N ILE A 75 22.29 -15.20 37.51
CA ILE A 75 21.45 -14.56 38.54
C ILE A 75 21.41 -15.38 39.84
N MET A 76 21.12 -16.69 39.73
CA MET A 76 20.78 -17.50 40.90
C MET A 76 21.99 -18.09 41.64
N ILE A 77 23.17 -18.13 41.01
CA ILE A 77 24.34 -18.86 41.55
C ILE A 77 25.56 -17.94 41.65
N VAL A 78 25.88 -17.21 40.57
CA VAL A 78 27.10 -16.40 40.52
C VAL A 78 26.93 -15.05 41.20
N ASP A 79 25.87 -14.32 40.83
CA ASP A 79 25.64 -12.94 41.27
C ASP A 79 25.10 -12.91 42.70
N TRP A 80 23.97 -13.58 42.97
CA TRP A 80 23.38 -13.59 44.30
C TRP A 80 22.73 -14.93 44.68
N PRO A 81 23.52 -15.89 45.21
CA PRO A 81 23.00 -17.17 45.67
C PRO A 81 22.22 -17.01 46.98
N GLN A 82 20.90 -16.87 46.88
CA GLN A 82 19.99 -16.79 48.01
C GLN A 82 19.48 -18.17 48.44
N ASN A 83 19.20 -18.35 49.72
CA ASN A 83 18.46 -19.50 50.22
C ASN A 83 16.95 -19.19 50.18
N ILE A 84 16.25 -19.68 49.15
CA ILE A 84 14.82 -19.48 48.96
C ILE A 84 14.10 -20.83 49.14
N GLY A 85 13.35 -20.96 50.23
CA GLY A 85 12.55 -22.16 50.51
C GLY A 85 13.38 -23.45 50.70
N GLY A 86 14.65 -23.32 51.10
CA GLY A 86 15.54 -24.46 51.33
C GLY A 86 16.01 -25.16 50.04
N LYS A 87 15.77 -24.57 48.86
CA LYS A 87 16.23 -25.14 47.60
C LYS A 87 17.75 -25.05 47.49
N PRO A 88 18.42 -26.08 46.98
CA PRO A 88 19.86 -26.03 46.76
C PRO A 88 20.17 -24.92 45.74
N SER A 89 20.93 -23.90 46.12
CA SER A 89 21.32 -22.77 45.25
C SER A 89 22.83 -22.65 45.05
N PHE A 90 23.60 -23.64 45.52
CA PHE A 90 25.06 -23.65 45.42
C PHE A 90 25.57 -24.16 44.07
N SER A 91 24.79 -25.01 43.38
CA SER A 91 25.14 -25.52 42.05
C SER A 91 23.93 -25.59 41.11
N PHE A 92 24.19 -25.42 39.81
CA PHE A 92 23.14 -25.38 38.79
C PHE A 92 22.41 -26.71 38.63
N MET A 93 23.14 -27.82 38.80
CA MET A 93 22.59 -29.15 38.59
C MET A 93 21.63 -29.56 39.70
N GLU A 94 21.88 -29.13 40.95
CA GLU A 94 21.00 -29.47 42.08
C GLU A 94 19.61 -28.84 41.96
N ASN A 95 19.50 -27.63 41.38
CA ASN A 95 18.23 -26.92 41.22
C ASN A 95 17.66 -26.97 39.79
N LEU A 96 18.28 -27.74 38.90
CA LEU A 96 17.93 -27.80 37.48
C LEU A 96 16.42 -28.00 37.23
N PRO A 97 15.70 -28.89 37.94
CA PRO A 97 14.28 -29.12 37.69
C PRO A 97 13.41 -27.86 37.82
N ALA A 98 13.79 -26.91 38.70
CA ALA A 98 13.07 -25.66 38.86
C ALA A 98 13.29 -24.69 37.69
N PHE A 99 14.39 -24.84 36.94
CA PHE A 99 14.77 -23.97 35.83
C PHE A 99 14.25 -24.46 34.48
N VAL A 100 13.96 -25.75 34.34
CA VAL A 100 13.49 -26.38 33.08
C VAL A 100 12.32 -25.61 32.43
N PRO A 101 11.26 -25.19 33.15
CA PRO A 101 10.16 -24.46 32.53
C PRO A 101 10.62 -23.14 31.88
N VAL A 102 11.48 -22.38 32.55
CA VAL A 102 12.01 -21.10 32.03
C VAL A 102 12.92 -21.35 30.83
N ILE A 103 13.77 -22.37 30.90
CA ILE A 103 14.66 -22.77 29.80
C ILE A 103 13.85 -23.16 28.56
N PHE A 104 12.80 -23.95 28.74
CA PHE A 104 11.89 -24.35 27.67
C PHE A 104 11.19 -23.14 27.04
N GLU A 105 10.57 -22.28 27.85
CA GLU A 105 9.84 -21.10 27.36
C GLU A 105 10.76 -20.13 26.60
N LEU A 106 11.97 -19.86 27.10
CA LEU A 106 12.94 -19.03 26.36
C LEU A 106 13.36 -19.68 25.04
N THR A 107 13.56 -21.00 25.01
CA THR A 107 13.92 -21.70 23.77
C THR A 107 12.82 -21.54 22.71
N VAL A 108 11.55 -21.74 23.10
CA VAL A 108 10.40 -21.58 22.19
C VAL A 108 10.21 -20.11 21.79
N PHE A 109 10.37 -19.17 22.73
CA PHE A 109 10.24 -17.74 22.48
C PHE A 109 11.21 -17.25 21.41
N PHE A 110 12.51 -17.58 21.55
CA PHE A 110 13.54 -17.19 20.58
C PHE A 110 13.32 -17.87 19.23
N ALA A 111 13.04 -19.17 19.22
CA ALA A 111 12.77 -19.90 17.99
C ALA A 111 11.59 -19.28 17.21
N GLY A 112 10.47 -19.02 17.89
CA GLY A 112 9.23 -18.50 17.29
C GLY A 112 9.31 -17.04 16.85
N HIS A 113 9.88 -16.14 17.64
CA HIS A 113 9.93 -14.72 17.27
C HIS A 113 10.96 -14.45 16.18
N LEU A 114 12.16 -15.03 16.31
CA LEU A 114 13.23 -14.78 15.33
C LEU A 114 12.93 -15.44 13.98
N MET A 115 12.21 -16.57 13.94
CA MET A 115 11.77 -17.16 12.66
C MET A 115 10.74 -16.26 11.95
N VAL A 116 9.79 -15.67 12.67
CA VAL A 116 8.77 -14.78 12.09
C VAL A 116 9.41 -13.51 11.55
N ILE A 117 10.32 -12.90 12.32
CA ILE A 117 11.07 -11.72 11.86
C ILE A 117 11.90 -12.06 10.60
N THR A 118 12.57 -13.22 10.60
CA THR A 118 13.34 -13.70 9.44
C THR A 118 12.45 -13.88 8.22
N PHE A 119 11.25 -14.43 8.39
CA PHE A 119 10.27 -14.55 7.32
C PHE A 119 9.88 -13.18 6.75
N TYR A 120 9.55 -12.21 7.60
CA TYR A 120 9.19 -10.87 7.12
C TYR A 120 10.33 -10.18 6.37
N VAL A 121 11.56 -10.26 6.88
CA VAL A 121 12.73 -9.65 6.20
C VAL A 121 13.01 -10.34 4.87
N ARG A 122 13.02 -11.68 4.82
CA ARG A 122 13.32 -12.44 3.60
C ARG A 122 12.25 -12.30 2.53
N SER A 123 10.97 -12.27 2.93
CA SER A 123 9.84 -12.08 2.03
C SER A 123 9.59 -10.60 1.70
N SER A 124 10.41 -9.69 2.25
CA SER A 124 10.26 -8.24 2.11
C SER A 124 8.84 -7.78 2.45
N LEU A 125 8.38 -8.05 3.66
CA LEU A 125 7.07 -7.68 4.19
C LEU A 125 7.25 -6.70 5.36
N TRP A 126 6.74 -5.48 5.22
CA TRP A 126 6.74 -4.47 6.28
C TRP A 126 5.50 -3.56 6.16
N PRO A 127 5.05 -2.93 7.26
CA PRO A 127 3.77 -2.21 7.31
C PRO A 127 3.56 -1.13 6.23
N PHE A 128 4.64 -0.49 5.77
CA PHE A 128 4.59 0.61 4.79
C PHE A 128 4.94 0.17 3.37
N LYS A 129 5.06 -1.13 3.10
CA LYS A 129 5.31 -1.63 1.74
C LYS A 129 4.04 -1.46 0.91
N LYS A 130 4.18 -0.90 -0.30
CA LYS A 130 3.08 -0.88 -1.27
C LYS A 130 2.84 -2.32 -1.76
N ALA A 131 1.58 -2.70 -1.89
CA ALA A 131 1.24 -4.00 -2.47
C ALA A 131 1.73 -4.06 -3.93
N GLU A 132 2.38 -5.18 -4.29
CA GLU A 132 2.96 -5.43 -5.62
C GLU A 132 2.05 -6.36 -6.45
N ASN A 133 0.76 -6.43 -6.09
CA ASN A 133 -0.22 -7.28 -6.78
C ASN A 133 -0.47 -6.74 -8.19
N PRO A 134 -0.21 -7.53 -9.26
CA PRO A 134 -0.42 -7.04 -10.61
C PRO A 134 -1.89 -6.81 -10.95
N ILE A 135 -2.78 -7.64 -10.40
CA ILE A 135 -4.24 -7.56 -10.58
C ILE A 135 -4.89 -7.81 -9.21
N PRO A 136 -5.85 -6.99 -8.75
CA PRO A 136 -6.51 -7.19 -7.44
C PRO A 136 -7.25 -8.53 -7.31
N GLU A 137 -7.77 -9.06 -8.42
CA GLU A 137 -8.52 -10.32 -8.48
C GLU A 137 -7.66 -11.53 -8.08
N THR A 138 -6.32 -11.44 -8.16
CA THR A 138 -5.44 -12.56 -7.78
C THR A 138 -5.41 -12.84 -6.28
N THR A 139 -6.01 -11.97 -5.47
CA THR A 139 -6.22 -12.19 -4.04
C THR A 139 -7.59 -12.74 -3.70
N ASP A 140 -8.54 -12.71 -4.64
CA ASP A 140 -9.93 -13.15 -4.44
C ASP A 140 -10.13 -14.54 -5.06
N ASP A 141 -10.13 -14.65 -6.39
CA ASP A 141 -10.52 -15.87 -7.11
C ASP A 141 -9.61 -16.26 -8.29
N LYS A 142 -8.83 -15.33 -8.86
CA LYS A 142 -8.03 -15.60 -10.07
C LYS A 142 -6.60 -16.05 -9.76
N PHE A 143 -6.04 -16.85 -10.66
CA PHE A 143 -4.63 -17.23 -10.63
C PHE A 143 -3.89 -16.57 -11.79
N LEU A 144 -2.66 -16.12 -11.56
CA LEU A 144 -1.90 -15.39 -12.56
C LEU A 144 -0.49 -15.97 -12.73
N ILE A 145 -0.13 -16.31 -13.96
CA ILE A 145 1.25 -16.61 -14.35
C ILE A 145 1.84 -15.39 -15.02
N GLN A 146 2.90 -14.84 -14.42
CA GLN A 146 3.67 -13.74 -15.02
C GLN A 146 4.89 -14.29 -15.76
N ILE A 147 4.97 -14.00 -17.06
CA ILE A 147 6.04 -14.49 -17.95
C ILE A 147 6.87 -13.29 -18.43
N THR A 148 8.19 -13.39 -18.34
CA THR A 148 9.10 -12.37 -18.90
C THR A 148 9.22 -12.60 -20.40
N SER A 149 8.70 -11.68 -21.21
CA SER A 149 8.72 -11.84 -22.66
C SER A 149 10.08 -11.40 -23.22
N PHE A 150 10.86 -12.33 -23.78
CA PHE A 150 11.97 -11.96 -24.65
C PHE A 150 12.10 -12.91 -25.85
N LYS A 151 12.31 -12.30 -27.03
CA LYS A 151 12.53 -12.86 -28.38
C LYS A 151 11.31 -13.28 -29.20
N ASP A 152 10.37 -14.11 -28.74
CA ASP A 152 9.24 -14.61 -29.58
C ASP A 152 7.85 -14.57 -28.91
N GLN A 153 7.17 -13.42 -28.98
CA GLN A 153 5.81 -13.26 -28.45
C GLN A 153 4.78 -14.17 -29.12
N LYS A 154 4.86 -14.36 -30.44
CA LYS A 154 3.90 -15.18 -31.20
C LYS A 154 3.96 -16.65 -30.76
N LYS A 155 5.17 -17.18 -30.54
CA LYS A 155 5.38 -18.55 -30.06
C LYS A 155 4.86 -18.72 -28.64
N LEU A 156 5.15 -17.75 -27.76
CA LEU A 156 4.63 -17.78 -26.40
C LEU A 156 3.09 -17.80 -26.37
N MET A 157 2.45 -16.94 -27.18
CA MET A 157 0.99 -16.90 -27.29
C MET A 157 0.42 -18.21 -27.82
N SER A 158 1.07 -18.87 -28.79
CA SER A 158 0.61 -20.19 -29.26
C SER A 158 0.70 -21.26 -28.18
N ILE A 159 1.71 -21.22 -27.30
CA ILE A 159 1.87 -22.19 -26.21
C ILE A 159 0.79 -21.94 -25.14
N ILE A 160 0.57 -20.68 -24.73
CA ILE A 160 -0.47 -20.34 -23.74
C ILE A 160 -1.86 -20.73 -24.29
N LYS A 161 -2.09 -20.55 -25.60
CA LYS A 161 -3.36 -20.94 -26.23
C LYS A 161 -3.67 -22.44 -26.20
N GLN A 162 -2.68 -23.29 -25.96
CA GLN A 162 -2.89 -24.72 -25.77
C GLN A 162 -3.34 -25.06 -24.34
N THR A 163 -3.17 -24.13 -23.40
CA THR A 163 -3.63 -24.26 -22.01
C THR A 163 -5.06 -23.74 -21.87
N ASP A 164 -5.79 -24.16 -20.85
CA ASP A 164 -7.14 -23.67 -20.55
C ASP A 164 -7.05 -22.34 -19.78
N TYR A 165 -6.69 -21.25 -20.49
CA TYR A 165 -6.54 -19.92 -19.92
C TYR A 165 -7.85 -19.13 -19.94
N HIS A 166 -8.08 -18.30 -18.92
CA HIS A 166 -9.26 -17.44 -18.83
C HIS A 166 -9.08 -16.13 -19.60
N ASN A 167 -7.95 -15.43 -19.39
CA ASN A 167 -7.62 -14.20 -20.10
C ASN A 167 -6.09 -14.04 -20.26
N ILE A 168 -5.65 -13.27 -21.25
CA ILE A 168 -4.25 -12.94 -21.48
C ILE A 168 -4.10 -11.44 -21.66
N ASP A 169 -3.31 -10.81 -20.79
CA ASP A 169 -2.98 -9.40 -20.85
C ASP A 169 -1.48 -9.21 -21.14
N ILE A 170 -1.15 -8.22 -21.97
CA ILE A 170 0.24 -7.82 -22.24
C ILE A 170 0.48 -6.47 -21.58
N ILE A 171 1.29 -6.48 -20.51
CA ILE A 171 1.61 -5.26 -19.76
C ILE A 171 3.02 -4.81 -20.11
N GLU A 172 3.14 -3.58 -20.59
CA GLU A 172 4.42 -2.91 -20.74
C GLU A 172 4.78 -2.20 -19.44
N HIS A 173 5.77 -2.72 -18.70
CA HIS A 173 6.20 -2.08 -17.47
C HIS A 173 6.98 -0.79 -17.81
N GLN A 174 6.37 0.37 -17.59
CA GLN A 174 7.10 1.64 -17.53
C GLN A 174 7.94 1.67 -16.24
N PRO A 175 9.19 2.15 -16.28
CA PRO A 175 10.06 2.16 -15.10
C PRO A 175 9.50 3.06 -13.98
N ALA A 176 9.78 2.72 -12.72
CA ALA A 176 9.30 3.39 -11.50
C ALA A 176 9.56 4.91 -11.41
N VAL A 177 10.48 5.44 -12.21
CA VAL A 177 10.74 6.89 -12.37
C VAL A 177 9.53 7.61 -12.99
N ALA A 178 8.74 6.93 -13.83
CA ALA A 178 7.53 7.49 -14.42
C ALA A 178 6.34 7.49 -13.44
N GLU A 179 6.23 6.50 -12.55
CA GLU A 179 5.16 6.43 -11.53
C GLU A 179 5.35 7.46 -10.42
N SER A 180 6.59 7.70 -9.98
CA SER A 180 6.92 8.80 -9.08
C SER A 180 6.56 10.15 -9.70
N ASN A 181 6.86 10.36 -10.99
CA ASN A 181 6.44 11.56 -11.72
C ASN A 181 4.91 11.66 -11.91
N LYS A 182 4.21 10.52 -12.06
CA LYS A 182 2.73 10.47 -12.13
C LYS A 182 2.10 10.84 -10.78
N LEU A 183 2.63 10.33 -9.66
CA LEU A 183 2.18 10.69 -8.30
C LEU A 183 2.48 12.16 -7.98
N VAL A 184 3.60 12.70 -8.45
CA VAL A 184 3.91 14.15 -8.36
C VAL A 184 2.93 14.96 -9.22
N ASN A 185 2.54 14.47 -10.40
CA ASN A 185 1.53 15.12 -11.26
C ASN A 185 0.09 15.04 -10.71
N GLU A 186 -0.30 13.94 -10.06
CA GLU A 186 -1.62 13.82 -9.42
C GLU A 186 -1.70 14.62 -8.12
N SER A 187 -0.61 14.67 -7.34
CA SER A 187 -0.53 15.53 -6.15
C SER A 187 -0.42 17.02 -6.47
N SER A 188 -0.16 17.39 -7.74
CA SER A 188 -0.20 18.78 -8.22
C SER A 188 -1.53 19.17 -8.87
N GLN A 189 -2.52 18.27 -8.96
CA GLN A 189 -3.88 18.63 -9.36
C GLN A 189 -4.71 19.11 -8.16
N VAL A 190 -5.02 20.41 -8.14
CA VAL A 190 -5.94 21.03 -7.18
C VAL A 190 -7.25 21.39 -7.86
N SER A 191 -8.36 20.88 -7.33
CA SER A 191 -9.69 21.33 -7.74
C SER A 191 -10.15 22.47 -6.82
N VAL A 192 -10.74 23.50 -7.44
CA VAL A 192 -11.26 24.68 -6.75
C VAL A 192 -12.66 24.93 -7.27
N GLY A 193 -13.65 24.96 -6.37
CA GLY A 193 -15.07 25.08 -6.70
C GLY A 193 -15.80 26.01 -5.73
N PHE A 194 -17.02 26.40 -6.11
CA PHE A 194 -17.89 27.22 -5.27
C PHE A 194 -18.92 26.36 -4.54
N VAL A 195 -19.08 26.60 -3.24
CA VAL A 195 -20.04 25.87 -2.38
C VAL A 195 -20.78 26.86 -1.50
N PHE A 196 -22.04 26.57 -1.17
CA PHE A 196 -22.78 27.40 -0.21
C PHE A 196 -22.55 26.97 1.22
N HIS A 197 -22.46 27.93 2.13
CA HIS A 197 -22.55 27.61 3.55
C HIS A 197 -23.92 26.97 3.87
N SER A 198 -23.93 25.94 4.71
CA SER A 198 -25.14 25.19 5.08
C SER A 198 -26.20 26.09 5.71
N ARG A 199 -25.80 26.98 6.64
CA ARG A 199 -26.69 27.92 7.32
C ARG A 199 -27.10 29.07 6.40
N LYS A 200 -28.41 29.33 6.36
CA LYS A 200 -29.02 30.49 5.71
C LYS A 200 -29.16 31.64 6.71
N TYR A 201 -29.13 32.87 6.23
CA TYR A 201 -29.48 34.05 7.02
C TYR A 201 -31.00 34.18 7.15
N SER A 202 -31.46 35.04 8.06
CA SER A 202 -32.89 35.32 8.30
C SER A 202 -33.64 35.75 7.03
N ASN A 203 -32.97 36.49 6.14
CA ASN A 203 -33.52 36.91 4.85
C ASN A 203 -33.57 35.79 3.79
N GLY A 204 -33.05 34.59 4.06
CA GLY A 204 -33.02 33.45 3.15
C GLY A 204 -31.79 33.36 2.23
N SER A 205 -30.86 34.32 2.31
CA SER A 205 -29.59 34.28 1.58
C SER A 205 -28.57 33.32 2.22
N SER A 206 -27.52 32.93 1.49
CA SER A 206 -26.42 32.12 1.99
C SER A 206 -25.08 32.72 1.57
N ASN A 207 -24.05 32.57 2.41
CA ASN A 207 -22.68 32.91 1.99
C ASN A 207 -22.19 31.91 0.94
N LEU A 208 -21.60 32.43 -0.12
CA LEU A 208 -20.80 31.66 -1.04
C LEU A 208 -19.42 31.40 -0.42
N ARG A 209 -18.90 30.19 -0.62
CA ARG A 209 -17.58 29.73 -0.17
C ARG A 209 -16.80 29.23 -1.37
N ILE A 210 -15.48 29.26 -1.26
CA ILE A 210 -14.59 28.58 -2.19
C ILE A 210 -14.06 27.35 -1.46
N GLN A 211 -14.23 26.19 -2.07
CA GLN A 211 -13.67 24.92 -1.62
C GLN A 211 -12.45 24.59 -2.47
N PHE A 212 -11.34 24.31 -1.79
CA PHE A 212 -10.07 23.83 -2.35
C PHE A 212 -9.92 22.37 -1.96
N THR A 213 -9.64 21.51 -2.94
CA THR A 213 -9.46 20.08 -2.73
C THR A 213 -8.17 19.61 -3.40
N LYS A 214 -7.32 18.94 -2.62
CA LYS A 214 -6.08 18.29 -3.08
C LYS A 214 -6.18 16.79 -2.76
N GLY A 215 -6.31 15.96 -3.79
CA GLY A 215 -6.43 14.51 -3.65
C GLY A 215 -7.62 14.04 -2.78
N ARG A 216 -7.48 12.88 -2.13
CA ARG A 216 -8.54 12.21 -1.35
C ARG A 216 -8.60 12.55 0.15
N GLY A 217 -7.93 13.61 0.63
CA GLY A 217 -7.87 13.89 2.07
C GLY A 217 -7.67 15.34 2.51
N SER A 218 -7.35 16.28 1.60
CA SER A 218 -7.13 17.68 1.95
C SER A 218 -8.22 18.54 1.34
N GLN A 219 -9.25 18.87 2.14
CA GLN A 219 -10.32 19.78 1.76
C GLN A 219 -10.32 21.00 2.68
N TYR A 220 -10.40 22.19 2.09
CA TYR A 220 -10.48 23.43 2.84
C TYR A 220 -11.53 24.35 2.19
N ALA A 221 -12.40 24.97 3.00
CA ALA A 221 -13.42 25.89 2.49
C ALA A 221 -13.42 27.20 3.28
N LYS A 222 -13.36 28.33 2.58
CA LYS A 222 -13.34 29.67 3.19
C LYS A 222 -14.42 30.57 2.56
N ASN A 223 -14.99 31.45 3.38
CA ASN A 223 -16.07 32.35 2.97
C ASN A 223 -15.53 33.41 1.99
N THR A 224 -16.27 33.70 0.91
CA THR A 224 -15.93 34.80 -0.01
C THR A 224 -16.43 36.17 0.47
N GLY A 225 -17.28 36.19 1.50
CA GLY A 225 -18.00 37.39 1.93
C GLY A 225 -19.16 37.78 1.01
N ILE A 226 -19.43 37.03 -0.05
CA ILE A 226 -20.54 37.29 -0.98
C ILE A 226 -21.79 36.54 -0.52
N ARG A 227 -22.89 37.26 -0.32
CA ARG A 227 -24.21 36.71 0.03
C ARG A 227 -25.06 36.60 -1.22
N ILE A 228 -25.62 35.42 -1.46
CA ILE A 228 -26.42 35.15 -2.65
C ILE A 228 -27.63 34.30 -2.25
N PHE A 229 -28.78 34.56 -2.86
CA PHE A 229 -29.91 33.62 -2.82
C PHE A 229 -29.64 32.43 -3.75
N ARG A 230 -29.60 31.22 -3.20
CA ARG A 230 -29.27 30.00 -3.95
C ARG A 230 -30.13 29.80 -5.22
N LYS A 231 -31.39 30.25 -5.22
CA LYS A 231 -32.31 30.19 -6.37
C LYS A 231 -31.85 30.97 -7.61
N TYR A 232 -30.96 31.95 -7.44
CA TYR A 232 -30.44 32.77 -8.55
C TYR A 232 -29.01 32.36 -8.95
N TRP A 233 -28.45 31.29 -8.38
CA TRP A 233 -27.12 30.78 -8.70
C TRP A 233 -27.16 29.79 -9.88
N SER A 234 -26.26 29.97 -10.84
CA SER A 234 -26.04 29.02 -11.92
C SER A 234 -24.75 28.23 -11.67
N SER A 235 -24.87 26.95 -11.34
CA SER A 235 -23.72 26.07 -11.10
C SER A 235 -22.88 25.80 -12.34
N SER A 236 -23.48 25.80 -13.53
CA SER A 236 -22.75 25.58 -14.79
C SER A 236 -21.89 26.78 -15.17
N LYS A 237 -22.38 28.00 -14.95
CA LYS A 237 -21.67 29.25 -15.28
C LYS A 237 -20.89 29.83 -14.10
N ASN A 238 -21.09 29.29 -12.89
CA ASN A 238 -20.59 29.85 -11.62
C ASN A 238 -20.89 31.35 -11.51
N SER A 239 -22.11 31.75 -11.82
CA SER A 239 -22.54 33.15 -11.87
C SER A 239 -23.96 33.32 -11.32
N VAL A 240 -24.33 34.57 -11.05
CA VAL A 240 -25.65 34.96 -10.57
C VAL A 240 -26.51 35.43 -11.74
N SER A 241 -27.76 34.97 -11.77
CA SER A 241 -28.77 35.36 -12.76
C SER A 241 -29.13 36.86 -12.64
N SER A 242 -29.55 37.47 -13.76
CA SER A 242 -30.07 38.84 -13.83
C SER A 242 -31.30 39.10 -12.94
N LYS A 243 -31.95 38.04 -12.43
CA LYS A 243 -33.07 38.14 -11.48
C LYS A 243 -32.64 38.53 -10.06
N HIS A 244 -31.34 38.58 -9.76
CA HIS A 244 -30.84 39.00 -8.45
C HIS A 244 -30.65 40.54 -8.41
N PRO A 245 -31.12 41.24 -7.37
CA PRO A 245 -31.05 42.71 -7.30
C PRO A 245 -29.64 43.29 -7.50
N GLU A 246 -28.62 42.60 -6.99
CA GLU A 246 -27.20 43.03 -7.07
C GLU A 246 -26.36 42.19 -8.07
N HIS A 247 -26.96 41.64 -9.13
CA HIS A 247 -26.26 40.68 -10.01
C HIS A 247 -24.98 41.24 -10.65
N GLU A 248 -24.95 42.51 -11.05
CA GLU A 248 -23.79 43.13 -11.71
C GLU A 248 -22.58 43.22 -10.78
N VAL A 249 -22.81 43.75 -9.57
CA VAL A 249 -21.77 43.90 -8.55
C VAL A 249 -21.23 42.55 -8.11
N ILE A 250 -22.12 41.56 -7.92
CA ILE A 250 -21.72 40.22 -7.51
C ILE A 250 -20.94 39.51 -8.62
N ASN A 251 -21.41 39.55 -9.87
CA ASN A 251 -20.71 38.89 -10.98
C ASN A 251 -19.33 39.50 -11.23
N LYS A 252 -19.17 40.83 -11.12
CA LYS A 252 -17.85 41.49 -11.21
C LYS A 252 -16.88 41.00 -10.12
N LYS A 253 -17.36 40.82 -8.88
CA LYS A 253 -16.55 40.24 -7.79
C LYS A 253 -16.20 38.78 -8.06
N LEU A 254 -17.13 37.99 -8.60
CA LEU A 254 -16.90 36.59 -8.94
C LEU A 254 -15.89 36.42 -10.09
N GLU A 255 -15.90 37.31 -11.08
CA GLU A 255 -14.93 37.30 -12.18
C GLU A 255 -13.51 37.58 -11.67
N ASN A 256 -13.34 38.55 -10.77
CA ASN A 256 -12.05 38.81 -10.13
C ASN A 256 -11.56 37.56 -9.36
N ILE A 257 -12.43 36.94 -8.56
CA ILE A 257 -12.10 35.69 -7.85
C ILE A 257 -11.73 34.57 -8.81
N LYS A 258 -12.48 34.38 -9.91
CA LYS A 258 -12.17 33.36 -10.94
C LYS A 258 -10.79 33.60 -11.56
N SER A 259 -10.44 34.84 -11.87
CA SER A 259 -9.12 35.19 -12.41
C SER A 259 -7.99 34.85 -11.43
N LYS A 260 -8.17 35.14 -10.14
CA LYS A 260 -7.22 34.77 -9.06
C LYS A 260 -7.11 33.25 -8.89
N ILE A 261 -8.21 32.50 -9.04
CA ILE A 261 -8.19 31.02 -9.02
C ILE A 261 -7.33 30.46 -10.15
N VAL A 262 -7.46 30.99 -11.37
CA VAL A 262 -6.66 30.54 -12.53
C VAL A 262 -5.18 30.82 -12.28
N SER A 263 -4.83 32.05 -11.93
CA SER A 263 -3.44 32.44 -11.63
C SER A 263 -2.85 31.65 -10.44
N GLY A 264 -3.65 31.40 -9.40
CA GLY A 264 -3.24 30.63 -8.23
C GLY A 264 -2.98 29.17 -8.56
N LYS A 265 -3.82 28.56 -9.39
CA LYS A 265 -3.61 27.18 -9.88
C LYS A 265 -2.32 27.06 -10.69
N GLU A 266 -2.00 28.03 -11.53
CA GLU A 266 -0.74 28.06 -12.29
C GLU A 266 0.48 28.21 -11.37
N LYS A 267 0.44 29.12 -10.40
CA LYS A 267 1.51 29.29 -9.41
C LYS A 267 1.72 28.02 -8.55
N PHE A 268 0.63 27.36 -8.18
CA PHE A 268 0.69 26.08 -7.46
C PHE A 268 1.30 24.97 -8.32
N LYS A 269 0.90 24.88 -9.60
CA LYS A 269 1.45 23.92 -10.57
C LYS A 269 2.95 24.12 -10.80
N ASN A 270 3.41 25.37 -10.78
CA ASN A 270 4.81 25.73 -10.93
C ASN A 270 5.62 25.62 -9.62
N GLY A 271 5.01 25.17 -8.51
CA GLY A 271 5.68 25.00 -7.22
C GLY A 271 6.01 26.29 -6.48
N VAL A 272 5.48 27.43 -6.92
CA VAL A 272 5.76 28.76 -6.34
C VAL A 272 5.04 28.98 -5.02
N ILE A 273 3.86 28.36 -4.83
CA ILE A 273 3.05 28.49 -3.62
C ILE A 273 2.60 27.12 -3.10
N SER A 274 2.55 26.96 -1.77
CA SER A 274 2.02 25.76 -1.13
C SER A 274 0.49 25.69 -1.18
N PHE A 275 -0.11 24.54 -0.87
CA PHE A 275 -1.57 24.38 -0.83
C PHE A 275 -2.22 25.27 0.25
N GLU A 276 -1.51 25.49 1.36
CA GLU A 276 -1.94 26.42 2.41
C GLU A 276 -1.80 27.89 1.97
N GLN A 277 -0.85 28.21 1.10
CA GLN A 277 -0.71 29.57 0.58
C GLN A 277 -1.71 29.89 -0.55
N LEU A 278 -2.18 28.87 -1.28
CA LEU A 278 -3.13 29.01 -2.38
C LEU A 278 -4.45 29.65 -1.96
N HIS A 279 -4.98 29.29 -0.79
CA HIS A 279 -6.26 29.83 -0.33
C HIS A 279 -6.17 31.29 0.11
N ASN A 280 -5.01 31.73 0.64
CA ASN A 280 -4.76 33.13 0.94
C ASN A 280 -4.61 33.93 -0.35
N TYR A 281 -3.84 33.44 -1.33
CA TYR A 281 -3.69 34.09 -2.64
C TYR A 281 -5.01 34.38 -3.36
N VAL A 282 -5.98 33.46 -3.27
CA VAL A 282 -7.29 33.63 -3.94
C VAL A 282 -8.21 34.62 -3.22
N LEU A 283 -8.06 34.76 -1.89
CA LEU A 283 -9.00 35.50 -1.03
C LEU A 283 -8.44 36.78 -0.43
N ASP A 284 -7.13 37.01 -0.51
CA ASP A 284 -6.52 38.28 -0.15
C ASP A 284 -7.03 39.33 -1.15
N ASN A 285 -7.76 40.31 -0.62
CA ASN A 285 -8.27 41.46 -1.36
C ASN A 285 -7.16 42.46 -1.59
#